data_AF-C6TJ73-F1
#
_entry.id   AF-C6TJ73-F1
#
_cell.length_a   1.000
_cell.length_b   1.000
_cell.length_c   1.000
_cell.angle_alpha   90.00
_cell.angle_beta   90.00
_cell.angle_gamma   90.00
#
_symmetry.space_group_name_H-M   'P 1'
#
loop_
_entity.id
_entity.type
_entity.pdbx_description
1 polymer ?
#
loop_
_entity_poly.entity_id
_entity_poly.type
_entity_poly.pdbx_seq_one_letter_code
_entity_poly.pdbx_strand_id
1 'polypeptide(L)'
;MLELVLLYKNPLLHTSLTLILAFTFAFFKIPLFFLHGLQTYIHPDSQPQSNNGLRAAIRRPGSIDSYQPLSSKTAAELKKRNKSNNKSDFDENNAQIFRITLDHAHLQSRLFIDQYCVAFTLSFAALSTLFLHTFLDSPQNRGFFSNGVFVPVLLSILSLYSWGSLLAKTTFERSASRRFEKQLSVVLGGLGFFLGLLFVPEGLALVLEFRFGVQFDGFWRVFVAALMGCLSGFLFIPASRSARCFWLGTDQIRCNLSMITCGRFTCAILYVNQMLVIFVALLWITPLAEIFVNKGNGVAKSGFGNAEKLVGNVGFLPSDFGSFRKWCLLGSGLLQIVALRPNLQMYLNEALLSWYQRLHASKVPDLDYSRAKMFLHNHYLCLVVLQFLGPPVLVLLFLGLSQIDDGVSFGNFAMLNDLLPGFAFFKEVAFFLAWWATFLWALFSSVILMLHRHCVLYVS
;
A
#
# COMPACT_ATOMS: atom_id res chain seq x y z
N MET A 1 11.28 44.67 10.75
CA MET A 1 11.80 43.29 10.80
C MET A 1 11.02 42.42 11.78
N LEU A 2 10.99 42.73 13.08
CA LEU A 2 10.24 41.95 14.09
C LEU A 2 8.74 41.83 13.78
N GLU A 3 8.10 42.93 13.35
CA GLU A 3 6.66 42.93 13.00
C GLU A 3 6.33 42.00 11.83
N LEU A 4 7.17 41.96 10.78
CA LEU A 4 7.03 41.02 9.67
C LEU A 4 7.14 39.57 10.14
N VAL A 5 8.07 39.27 11.05
CA VAL A 5 8.23 37.92 11.63
C VAL A 5 7.01 37.53 12.47
N LEU A 6 6.40 38.46 13.22
CA LEU A 6 5.17 38.21 13.98
C LEU A 6 3.93 38.05 13.08
N LEU A 7 3.90 38.75 11.94
CA LEU A 7 2.80 38.69 10.97
C LEU A 7 2.84 37.38 10.17
N TYR A 8 4.05 36.91 9.82
CA TYR A 8 4.30 35.66 9.09
C TYR A 8 4.81 34.50 9.96
N LYS A 9 4.52 34.52 11.28
CA LYS A 9 4.97 33.49 12.22
C LYS A 9 4.55 32.08 11.78
N ASN A 10 3.27 31.89 11.44
CA ASN A 10 2.72 30.59 11.07
C ASN A 10 3.35 30.00 9.79
N PRO A 11 3.40 30.72 8.64
CA PRO A 11 4.04 30.17 7.45
C PRO A 11 5.53 29.90 7.68
N LEU A 12 6.23 30.72 8.49
CA LEU A 12 7.64 30.48 8.83
C LEU A 12 7.82 29.21 9.66
N LEU A 13 6.90 28.89 10.57
CA LEU A 13 6.91 27.62 11.31
C LEU A 13 6.67 26.42 10.39
N HIS A 14 5.74 26.53 9.43
CA HIS A 14 5.52 25.46 8.45
C HIS A 14 6.73 25.25 7.54
N THR A 15 7.35 26.32 7.02
CA THR A 15 8.51 26.20 6.13
C THR A 15 9.77 25.73 6.86
N SER A 16 9.99 26.16 8.11
CA SER A 16 11.10 25.66 8.91
C SER A 16 10.91 24.17 9.25
N LEU A 17 9.70 23.74 9.59
CA LEU A 17 9.40 22.33 9.84
C LEU A 17 9.63 21.47 8.59
N THR A 18 9.17 21.90 7.40
CA THR A 18 9.39 21.12 6.17
C THR A 18 10.87 21.04 5.79
N LEU A 19 11.62 22.12 5.98
CA LEU A 19 13.07 22.15 5.74
C LEU A 19 13.81 21.23 6.70
N ILE A 20 13.48 21.28 8.01
CA ILE A 20 14.07 20.41 9.01
C ILE A 20 13.78 18.94 8.70
N LEU A 21 12.53 18.60 8.35
CA LEU A 21 12.15 17.24 7.98
C LEU A 21 12.85 16.76 6.71
N ALA A 22 12.91 17.60 5.67
CA ALA A 22 13.61 17.26 4.43
C ALA A 22 15.10 17.01 4.70
N PHE A 23 15.74 17.87 5.49
CA PHE A 23 17.13 17.69 5.90
C PHE A 23 17.33 16.43 6.73
N THR A 24 16.48 16.18 7.72
CA THR A 24 16.55 15.00 8.60
C THR A 24 16.38 13.70 7.80
N PHE A 25 15.39 13.65 6.90
CA PHE A 25 15.16 12.49 6.05
C PHE A 25 16.31 12.24 5.08
N ALA A 26 16.88 13.29 4.50
CA ALA A 26 18.03 13.17 3.61
C ALA A 26 19.29 12.72 4.36
N PHE A 27 19.57 13.34 5.51
CA PHE A 27 20.77 13.08 6.31
C PHE A 27 20.78 11.67 6.90
N PHE A 28 19.70 11.26 7.56
CA PHE A 28 19.59 9.93 8.16
C PHE A 28 19.17 8.84 7.17
N LYS A 29 18.90 9.19 5.90
CA LYS A 29 18.38 8.27 4.87
C LYS A 29 17.19 7.46 5.39
N ILE A 30 16.29 8.11 6.15
CA ILE A 30 15.13 7.47 6.80
C ILE A 30 14.26 6.67 5.81
N PRO A 31 14.01 7.13 4.56
CA PRO A 31 13.28 6.32 3.58
C PRO A 31 13.93 4.94 3.32
N LEU A 32 15.26 4.88 3.26
CA LEU A 32 16.00 3.63 3.08
C LEU A 32 16.02 2.79 4.35
N PHE A 33 16.15 3.43 5.52
CA PHE A 33 16.11 2.75 6.81
C PHE A 33 14.80 1.98 6.99
N PHE A 34 13.68 2.52 6.52
CA PHE A 34 12.38 1.85 6.54
C PHE A 34 12.36 0.50 5.77
N LEU A 35 13.21 0.37 4.75
CA LEU A 35 13.36 -0.84 3.93
C LEU A 35 14.52 -1.73 4.36
N HIS A 36 15.33 -1.28 5.32
CA HIS A 36 16.51 -2.01 5.75
C HIS A 36 16.16 -3.31 6.49
N GLY A 37 17.00 -4.34 6.29
CA GLY A 37 16.82 -5.64 6.92
C GLY A 37 15.72 -6.52 6.30
N LEU A 38 15.08 -6.08 5.22
CA LEU A 38 14.27 -6.98 4.38
C LEU A 38 15.15 -8.08 3.81
N GLN A 39 14.61 -9.29 3.70
CA GLN A 39 15.37 -10.44 3.21
C GLN A 39 14.94 -10.77 1.79
N THR A 40 15.92 -10.74 0.90
CA THR A 40 15.79 -11.13 -0.50
C THR A 40 16.47 -12.45 -0.75
N TYR A 41 16.18 -13.02 -1.92
CA TYR A 41 16.70 -14.31 -2.33
C TYR A 41 17.47 -14.17 -3.62
N ILE A 42 18.64 -14.79 -3.69
CA ILE A 42 19.45 -14.87 -4.90
C ILE A 42 19.72 -16.34 -5.20
N HIS A 43 19.53 -16.69 -6.46
CA HIS A 43 19.94 -17.95 -7.03
C HIS A 43 21.31 -17.74 -7.68
N PRO A 44 22.34 -18.55 -7.36
CA PRO A 44 23.62 -18.45 -8.05
C PRO A 44 23.44 -18.73 -9.54
N ASP A 45 24.20 -18.02 -10.38
CA ASP A 45 24.34 -18.40 -11.77
C ASP A 45 25.00 -19.77 -11.81
N SER A 46 24.52 -20.65 -12.70
CA SER A 46 25.24 -21.88 -13.01
C SER A 46 26.64 -21.47 -13.44
N GLN A 47 27.64 -21.75 -12.60
CA GLN A 47 29.03 -21.56 -13.01
C GLN A 47 29.17 -22.39 -14.30
N PRO A 48 29.57 -21.78 -15.44
CA PRO A 48 29.81 -22.58 -16.62
C PRO A 48 30.83 -23.64 -16.21
N GLN A 49 30.48 -24.91 -16.43
CA GLN A 49 31.42 -26.04 -16.36
C GLN A 49 32.45 -25.92 -17.49
N SER A 50 32.96 -24.71 -17.78
CA SER A 50 34.20 -24.54 -18.51
C SER A 50 35.30 -25.08 -17.60
N ASN A 51 35.73 -26.30 -17.89
CA ASN A 51 37.00 -26.89 -17.47
C ASN A 51 38.06 -25.79 -17.39
N ASN A 52 38.33 -25.28 -16.18
CA ASN A 52 39.59 -24.71 -15.68
C ASN A 52 39.33 -23.76 -14.50
N GLY A 53 39.46 -24.31 -13.28
CA GLY A 53 40.55 -23.83 -12.42
C GLY A 53 40.37 -22.63 -11.50
N LEU A 54 39.18 -22.03 -11.31
CA LEU A 54 38.97 -21.11 -10.18
C LEU A 54 37.96 -21.66 -9.17
N ARG A 55 38.49 -22.52 -8.31
CA ARG A 55 37.85 -23.03 -7.09
C ARG A 55 37.69 -21.87 -6.10
N ALA A 56 36.56 -21.16 -6.17
CA ALA A 56 36.19 -20.16 -5.17
C ALA A 56 36.12 -20.80 -3.78
N ALA A 57 36.93 -20.27 -2.87
CA ALA A 57 37.27 -20.85 -1.58
C ALA A 57 36.21 -20.60 -0.49
N ILE A 58 35.03 -21.22 -0.61
CA ILE A 58 34.12 -21.38 0.53
C ILE A 58 33.94 -22.88 0.77
N ARG A 59 34.98 -23.51 1.36
CA ARG A 59 34.87 -24.87 1.88
C ARG A 59 34.01 -24.83 3.15
N ARG A 60 32.91 -25.60 3.17
CA ARG A 60 32.25 -25.96 4.43
C ARG A 60 33.23 -26.75 5.32
N PRO A 61 33.27 -26.53 6.64
CA PRO A 61 34.05 -27.38 7.54
C PRO A 61 33.34 -28.73 7.69
N GLY A 62 34.09 -29.83 7.52
CA GLY A 62 33.69 -31.16 8.00
C GLY A 62 33.10 -32.11 6.95
N SER A 63 33.98 -32.77 6.20
CA SER A 63 33.79 -34.18 5.83
C SER A 63 35.19 -34.82 5.78
N ILE A 64 35.81 -34.89 6.95
CA ILE A 64 36.89 -35.85 7.22
C ILE A 64 36.15 -37.14 7.55
N ASP A 65 36.13 -38.08 6.61
CA ASP A 65 36.32 -39.50 6.88
C ASP A 65 36.31 -40.27 5.54
N SER A 66 37.54 -40.46 5.05
CA SER A 66 38.04 -41.77 4.62
C SER A 66 37.02 -42.77 4.08
N TYR A 67 36.89 -42.83 2.74
CA TYR A 67 36.75 -44.11 2.05
C TYR A 67 37.91 -44.24 1.05
N GLN A 68 38.94 -44.98 1.47
CA GLN A 68 39.99 -45.48 0.58
C GLN A 68 39.41 -46.55 -0.37
N PRO A 69 39.53 -46.40 -1.70
CA PRO A 69 39.10 -47.42 -2.65
C PRO A 69 40.17 -48.50 -2.77
N LEU A 70 39.93 -49.65 -2.13
CA LEU A 70 40.72 -50.86 -2.32
C LEU A 70 40.09 -51.69 -3.44
N SER A 71 40.61 -51.56 -4.67
CA SER A 71 40.83 -52.67 -5.62
C SER A 71 41.09 -52.12 -7.02
N SER A 72 42.36 -51.84 -7.28
CA SER A 72 42.95 -51.97 -8.60
C SER A 72 43.41 -53.42 -8.76
N LYS A 73 42.68 -54.24 -9.54
CA LYS A 73 43.19 -55.37 -10.34
C LYS A 73 42.05 -56.25 -10.86
N THR A 74 41.40 -55.82 -11.93
CA THR A 74 41.13 -56.72 -13.07
C THR A 74 40.91 -55.88 -14.33
N ALA A 75 42.00 -55.64 -15.04
CA ALA A 75 41.97 -55.23 -16.44
C ALA A 75 41.72 -56.49 -17.28
N ALA A 76 40.47 -56.71 -17.69
CA ALA A 76 40.14 -57.57 -18.82
C ALA A 76 38.70 -57.25 -19.29
N GLU A 77 38.65 -56.46 -20.38
CA GLU A 77 37.63 -56.51 -21.43
C GLU A 77 36.15 -56.62 -21.03
N LEU A 78 35.50 -55.48 -20.80
CA LEU A 78 34.05 -55.37 -21.01
C LEU A 78 33.79 -54.34 -22.11
N LYS A 79 33.76 -54.86 -23.34
CA LYS A 79 33.29 -54.21 -24.56
C LYS A 79 31.98 -53.45 -24.32
N LYS A 80 32.04 -52.13 -24.53
CA LYS A 80 30.99 -51.21 -24.98
C LYS A 80 29.57 -51.79 -25.00
N ARG A 81 28.85 -51.63 -23.89
CA ARG A 81 27.37 -51.50 -23.92
C ARG A 81 26.85 -50.58 -22.82
N ASN A 82 27.38 -49.36 -22.75
CA ASN A 82 26.72 -48.28 -22.02
C ASN A 82 26.21 -47.25 -23.02
N LYS A 83 25.01 -47.51 -23.57
CA LYS A 83 24.03 -46.44 -23.68
C LYS A 83 23.73 -46.08 -22.22
N SER A 84 24.58 -45.24 -21.62
CA SER A 84 24.25 -44.65 -20.33
C SER A 84 22.94 -43.92 -20.60
N ASN A 85 21.86 -44.45 -20.04
CA ASN A 85 20.71 -43.64 -19.72
C ASN A 85 21.31 -42.43 -18.98
N ASN A 86 21.42 -41.30 -19.67
CA ASN A 86 21.72 -40.02 -19.07
C ASN A 86 20.55 -39.76 -18.12
N LYS A 87 20.61 -40.34 -16.92
CA LYS A 87 20.01 -39.73 -15.75
C LYS A 87 20.65 -38.35 -15.75
N SER A 88 19.88 -37.36 -16.15
CA SER A 88 20.17 -35.97 -15.82
C SER A 88 20.12 -35.92 -14.30
N ASP A 89 21.22 -36.31 -13.67
CA ASP A 89 21.38 -36.20 -12.23
C ASP A 89 21.24 -34.72 -11.93
N PHE A 90 20.14 -34.41 -11.26
CA PHE A 90 19.80 -33.05 -10.87
C PHE A 90 20.94 -32.51 -10.01
N ASP A 91 21.58 -31.43 -10.47
CA ASP A 91 22.68 -30.81 -9.75
C ASP A 91 22.12 -30.00 -8.57
N GLU A 92 22.12 -30.61 -7.38
CA GLU A 92 21.68 -29.99 -6.13
C GLU A 92 22.41 -28.67 -5.83
N ASN A 93 23.64 -28.47 -6.35
CA ASN A 93 24.36 -27.21 -6.15
C ASN A 93 23.70 -26.05 -6.90
N ASN A 94 23.17 -26.32 -8.09
CA ASN A 94 22.40 -25.33 -8.85
C ASN A 94 21.02 -25.08 -8.22
N ALA A 95 20.56 -25.91 -7.29
CA ALA A 95 19.28 -25.70 -6.61
C ALA A 95 19.37 -24.76 -5.40
N GLN A 96 20.57 -24.45 -4.91
CA GLN A 96 20.71 -23.71 -3.66
C GLN A 96 20.23 -22.26 -3.79
N ILE A 97 19.53 -21.78 -2.77
CA ILE A 97 19.02 -20.42 -2.68
C ILE A 97 19.66 -19.69 -1.50
N PHE A 98 20.22 -18.51 -1.75
CA PHE A 98 20.84 -17.69 -0.71
C PHE A 98 19.89 -16.61 -0.24
N ARG A 99 19.72 -16.51 1.07
CA ARG A 99 18.96 -15.43 1.72
C ARG A 99 19.93 -14.29 2.06
N ILE A 100 19.65 -13.10 1.55
CA ILE A 100 20.50 -11.91 1.72
C ILE A 100 19.68 -10.81 2.35
N THR A 101 20.22 -10.18 3.39
CA THR A 101 19.66 -8.96 3.98
C THR A 101 19.95 -7.77 3.09
N LEU A 102 18.92 -6.97 2.81
CA LEU A 102 19.05 -5.77 2.02
C LEU A 102 19.74 -4.66 2.81
N ASP A 103 20.99 -4.41 2.44
CA ASP A 103 21.75 -3.26 2.88
C ASP A 103 21.46 -2.03 2.03
N HIS A 104 21.92 -0.88 2.51
CA HIS A 104 21.71 0.42 1.88
C HIS A 104 22.24 0.45 0.44
N ALA A 105 23.40 -0.16 0.17
CA ALA A 105 23.98 -0.25 -1.17
C ALA A 105 23.09 -1.07 -2.12
N HIS A 106 22.52 -2.18 -1.65
CA HIS A 106 21.61 -2.99 -2.46
C HIS A 106 20.34 -2.22 -2.81
N LEU A 107 19.76 -1.50 -1.85
CA LEU A 107 18.56 -0.69 -2.05
C LEU A 107 18.79 0.48 -3.03
N GLN A 108 19.96 1.12 -2.97
CA GLN A 108 20.31 2.23 -3.89
C GLN A 108 20.40 1.81 -5.36
N SER A 109 20.73 0.54 -5.63
CA SER A 109 20.79 0.01 -7.01
C SER A 109 19.43 -0.30 -7.63
N ARG A 110 18.33 -0.16 -6.87
CA ARG A 110 16.99 -0.55 -7.33
C ARG A 110 16.32 0.53 -8.15
N LEU A 111 15.49 0.10 -9.10
CA LEU A 111 14.69 0.99 -9.93
C LEU A 111 13.67 1.73 -9.05
N PHE A 112 13.40 3.00 -9.38
CA PHE A 112 12.46 3.88 -8.64
C PHE A 112 12.91 4.33 -7.23
N ILE A 113 14.15 4.06 -6.80
CA ILE A 113 14.60 4.49 -5.47
C ILE A 113 14.49 6.01 -5.26
N ASP A 114 14.91 6.82 -6.24
CA ASP A 114 14.86 8.29 -6.11
C ASP A 114 13.42 8.80 -6.03
N GLN A 115 12.53 8.24 -6.85
CA GLN A 115 11.10 8.57 -6.84
C GLN A 115 10.45 8.19 -5.50
N TYR A 116 10.83 7.04 -4.93
CA TYR A 116 10.40 6.65 -3.59
C TYR A 116 10.89 7.61 -2.52
N CYS A 117 12.18 7.97 -2.52
CA CYS A 117 12.73 8.92 -1.55
C CYS A 117 12.02 10.26 -1.60
N VAL A 118 11.81 10.83 -2.79
CA VAL A 118 11.12 12.12 -2.97
C VAL A 118 9.65 12.04 -2.56
N ALA A 119 8.93 10.98 -2.96
CA ALA A 119 7.53 10.81 -2.58
C ALA A 119 7.35 10.63 -1.07
N PHE A 120 8.26 9.87 -0.44
CA PHE A 120 8.29 9.69 1.00
C PHE A 120 8.52 11.02 1.72
N THR A 121 9.56 11.78 1.35
CA THR A 121 9.84 13.05 2.01
C THR A 121 8.70 14.05 1.83
N LEU A 122 8.14 14.15 0.62
CA LEU A 122 7.04 15.07 0.32
C LEU A 122 5.76 14.71 1.08
N SER A 123 5.41 13.43 1.17
CA SER A 123 4.23 12.98 1.89
C SER A 123 4.34 13.19 3.39
N PHE A 124 5.45 12.78 4.01
CA PHE A 124 5.64 12.99 5.45
C PHE A 124 5.76 14.48 5.79
N ALA A 125 6.40 15.30 4.94
CA ALA A 125 6.42 16.75 5.12
C ALA A 125 5.00 17.36 5.04
N ALA A 126 4.17 16.92 4.08
CA ALA A 126 2.76 17.34 3.97
C ALA A 126 1.93 16.92 5.20
N LEU A 127 2.07 15.67 5.65
CA LEU A 127 1.37 15.18 6.82
C LEU A 127 1.79 15.92 8.09
N SER A 128 3.08 16.22 8.25
CA SER A 128 3.57 16.97 9.41
C SER A 128 3.15 18.44 9.38
N THR A 129 3.03 19.09 8.22
CA THR A 129 2.49 20.47 8.16
C THR A 129 0.99 20.53 8.40
N LEU A 130 0.24 19.53 7.92
CA LEU A 130 -1.19 19.37 8.25
C LEU A 130 -1.39 19.13 9.75
N PHE A 131 -0.57 18.26 10.34
CA PHE A 131 -0.60 18.01 11.78
C PHE A 131 -0.24 19.28 12.56
N LEU A 132 0.83 20.00 12.18
CA LEU A 132 1.20 21.26 12.81
C LEU A 132 0.07 22.30 12.73
N HIS A 133 -0.66 22.35 11.60
CA HIS A 133 -1.79 23.27 11.44
C HIS A 133 -2.88 23.02 12.50
N THR A 134 -3.16 21.76 12.85
CA THR A 134 -4.16 21.45 13.89
C THR A 134 -3.77 21.90 15.30
N PHE A 135 -2.47 22.17 15.58
CA PHE A 135 -2.02 22.71 16.86
C PHE A 135 -1.82 24.22 16.86
N LEU A 136 -1.79 24.86 15.69
CA LEU A 136 -1.58 26.29 15.58
C LEU A 136 -2.93 27.01 15.65
N ASP A 137 -3.17 27.77 16.72
CA ASP A 137 -4.34 28.64 16.82
C ASP A 137 -4.34 29.65 15.66
N SER A 138 -5.39 29.58 14.83
CA SER A 138 -5.65 30.49 13.73
C SER A 138 -6.60 31.60 14.21
N PRO A 139 -6.12 32.84 14.43
CA PRO A 139 -7.03 33.95 14.72
C PRO A 139 -7.90 34.22 13.48
N GLN A 140 -9.23 34.21 13.66
CA GLN A 140 -10.25 34.28 12.61
C GLN A 140 -10.11 35.47 11.63
N ASN A 141 -9.37 36.52 12.00
CA ASN A 141 -9.27 37.78 11.23
C ASN A 141 -7.98 37.94 10.40
N ARG A 142 -7.11 36.93 10.36
CA ARG A 142 -5.89 36.98 9.53
C ARG A 142 -6.18 36.30 8.18
N GLY A 143 -5.84 36.99 7.08
CA GLY A 143 -6.06 36.47 5.72
C GLY A 143 -5.36 35.13 5.44
N PHE A 144 -5.76 34.47 4.35
CA PHE A 144 -5.29 33.14 3.93
C PHE A 144 -3.75 32.95 3.98
N PHE A 145 -2.98 33.97 3.56
CA PHE A 145 -1.51 33.94 3.61
C PHE A 145 -0.93 34.17 5.01
N SER A 146 -1.51 35.05 5.83
CA SER A 146 -0.98 35.35 7.16
C SER A 146 -1.28 34.25 8.17
N ASN A 147 -2.34 33.46 7.96
CA ASN A 147 -2.59 32.25 8.75
C ASN A 147 -1.63 31.10 8.44
N GLY A 148 -0.93 31.14 7.31
CA GLY A 148 -0.01 30.07 6.89
C GLY A 148 -0.69 28.82 6.32
N VAL A 149 -2.03 28.80 6.22
CA VAL A 149 -2.82 27.67 5.69
C VAL A 149 -2.45 27.31 4.26
N PHE A 150 -2.00 28.30 3.48
CA PHE A 150 -1.48 28.09 2.14
C PHE A 150 -0.38 27.02 2.06
N VAL A 151 0.52 26.95 3.05
CA VAL A 151 1.68 26.05 3.00
C VAL A 151 1.26 24.57 3.12
N PRO A 152 0.48 24.14 4.14
CA PRO A 152 -0.07 22.78 4.18
C PRO A 152 -0.91 22.43 2.95
N VAL A 153 -1.76 23.34 2.46
CA VAL A 153 -2.61 23.09 1.29
C VAL A 153 -1.77 22.87 0.03
N LEU A 154 -0.83 23.77 -0.27
CA LEU A 154 0.05 23.65 -1.43
C LEU A 154 0.88 22.36 -1.38
N LEU A 155 1.47 22.05 -0.22
CA LEU A 155 2.30 20.86 -0.06
C LEU A 155 1.47 19.57 -0.20
N SER A 156 0.23 19.58 0.28
CA SER A 156 -0.71 18.47 0.12
C SER A 156 -1.12 18.27 -1.33
N ILE A 157 -1.44 19.36 -2.06
CA ILE A 157 -1.75 19.29 -3.50
C ILE A 157 -0.56 18.76 -4.30
N LEU A 158 0.66 19.25 -4.01
CA LEU A 158 1.88 18.75 -4.64
C LEU A 158 2.12 17.27 -4.33
N SER A 159 1.89 16.86 -3.09
CA SER A 159 1.99 15.46 -2.68
C SER A 159 0.96 14.59 -3.41
N LEU A 160 -0.31 14.99 -3.43
CA LEU A 160 -1.39 14.29 -4.15
C LEU A 160 -1.08 14.17 -5.65
N TYR A 161 -0.59 15.24 -6.28
CA TYR A 161 -0.16 15.20 -7.68
C TYR A 161 1.00 14.21 -7.89
N SER A 162 2.02 14.25 -7.01
CA SER A 162 3.15 13.33 -7.08
C SER A 162 2.72 11.87 -6.95
N TRP A 163 1.81 11.57 -6.02
CA TRP A 163 1.25 10.22 -5.83
C TRP A 163 0.36 9.79 -6.99
N GLY A 164 -0.46 10.69 -7.53
CA GLY A 164 -1.26 10.40 -8.72
C GLY A 164 -0.39 10.04 -9.92
N SER A 165 0.67 10.83 -10.17
CA SER A 165 1.63 10.56 -11.25
C SER A 165 2.43 9.27 -11.03
N LEU A 166 2.90 9.03 -9.81
CA LEU A 166 3.63 7.81 -9.46
C LEU A 166 2.75 6.57 -9.53
N LEU A 167 1.51 6.63 -9.03
CA LEU A 167 0.58 5.52 -9.14
C LEU A 167 0.27 5.23 -10.62
N ALA A 168 -0.04 6.24 -11.43
CA ALA A 168 -0.24 6.06 -12.86
C ALA A 168 0.98 5.42 -13.55
N LYS A 169 2.19 5.91 -13.25
CA LYS A 169 3.43 5.36 -13.80
C LYS A 169 3.64 3.91 -13.37
N THR A 170 3.49 3.61 -12.09
CA THR A 170 3.70 2.26 -11.54
C THR A 170 2.61 1.26 -11.95
N THR A 171 1.39 1.71 -12.24
CA THR A 171 0.31 0.84 -12.74
C THR A 171 0.49 0.48 -14.20
N PHE A 172 0.95 1.42 -15.02
CA PHE A 172 1.13 1.20 -16.46
C PHE A 172 2.51 0.63 -16.85
N GLU A 173 3.47 0.61 -15.92
CA GLU A 173 4.80 0.03 -16.12
C GLU A 173 4.76 -1.34 -16.81
N ARG A 174 5.37 -1.46 -18.00
CA ARG A 174 5.11 -2.58 -18.94
C ARG A 174 5.39 -3.94 -18.32
N SER A 175 6.47 -4.07 -17.57
CA SER A 175 7.02 -5.34 -17.09
C SER A 175 6.56 -5.72 -15.67
N ALA A 176 5.91 -4.81 -14.95
CA ALA A 176 5.58 -5.03 -13.54
C ALA A 176 4.26 -5.83 -13.37
N SER A 177 3.23 -5.53 -14.16
CA SER A 177 1.89 -6.13 -14.02
C SER A 177 1.45 -6.90 -15.26
N ARG A 178 0.59 -7.90 -15.06
CA ARG A 178 0.07 -8.73 -16.14
C ARG A 178 -0.83 -7.87 -17.04
N ARG A 179 -0.86 -8.15 -18.35
CA ARG A 179 -1.73 -7.42 -19.31
C ARG A 179 -3.20 -7.43 -18.88
N PHE A 180 -3.67 -8.56 -18.34
CA PHE A 180 -5.02 -8.69 -17.83
C PHE A 180 -5.30 -7.79 -16.61
N GLU A 181 -4.37 -7.70 -15.65
CA GLU A 181 -4.52 -6.80 -14.49
C GLU A 181 -4.63 -5.33 -14.93
N LYS A 182 -3.90 -4.95 -15.97
CA LYS A 182 -3.98 -3.59 -16.56
C LYS A 182 -5.32 -3.34 -17.22
N GLN A 183 -5.83 -4.30 -18.00
CA GLN A 183 -7.15 -4.18 -18.62
C GLN A 183 -8.24 -4.06 -17.56
N LEU A 184 -8.17 -4.87 -16.51
CA LEU A 184 -9.13 -4.85 -15.41
C LEU A 184 -9.04 -3.53 -14.62
N SER A 185 -7.84 -3.00 -14.38
CA SER A 185 -7.62 -1.67 -13.81
C SER A 185 -8.29 -0.56 -14.64
N VAL A 186 -8.16 -0.57 -15.97
CA VAL A 186 -8.83 0.40 -16.85
C VAL A 186 -10.36 0.27 -16.79
N VAL A 187 -10.89 -0.96 -16.82
CA VAL A 187 -12.33 -1.22 -16.73
C VAL A 187 -12.90 -0.76 -15.39
N LEU A 188 -12.23 -1.05 -14.27
CA LEU A 188 -12.63 -0.57 -12.94
C LEU A 188 -12.49 0.93 -12.80
N GLY A 189 -11.52 1.55 -13.48
CA GLY A 189 -11.40 3.00 -13.55
C GLY A 189 -12.60 3.62 -14.26
N GLY A 190 -13.00 3.06 -15.40
CA GLY A 190 -14.23 3.45 -16.12
C GLY A 190 -15.48 3.26 -15.27
N LEU A 191 -15.63 2.10 -14.60
CA LEU A 191 -16.75 1.84 -13.71
C LEU A 191 -16.79 2.83 -12.54
N GLY A 192 -15.64 3.14 -11.94
CA GLY A 192 -15.52 4.14 -10.87
C GLY A 192 -15.94 5.53 -11.32
N PHE A 193 -15.64 5.91 -12.57
CA PHE A 193 -16.10 7.17 -13.17
C PHE A 193 -17.62 7.20 -13.33
N PHE A 194 -18.23 6.15 -13.90
CA PHE A 194 -19.69 6.06 -14.06
C PHE A 194 -20.41 6.03 -12.71
N LEU A 195 -19.87 5.30 -11.73
CA LEU A 195 -20.38 5.31 -10.37
C LEU A 195 -20.29 6.73 -9.77
N GLY A 196 -19.18 7.44 -9.96
CA GLY A 196 -19.04 8.82 -9.51
C GLY A 196 -20.09 9.76 -10.10
N LEU A 197 -20.38 9.64 -11.41
CA LEU A 197 -21.46 10.41 -12.05
C LEU A 197 -22.85 10.07 -11.48
N LEU A 198 -23.06 8.83 -11.01
CA LEU A 198 -24.31 8.39 -10.40
C LEU A 198 -24.44 8.78 -8.91
N PHE A 199 -23.33 8.78 -8.15
CA PHE A 199 -23.31 9.11 -6.72
C PHE A 199 -23.51 10.60 -6.46
N VAL A 200 -22.92 11.47 -7.29
CA VAL A 200 -22.89 12.93 -7.09
C VAL A 200 -24.27 13.62 -7.15
N PRO A 201 -25.25 13.24 -8.01
CA PRO A 201 -26.48 14.01 -8.17
C PRO A 201 -27.56 13.84 -7.10
N GLU A 202 -27.39 13.02 -6.05
CA GLU A 202 -28.34 12.69 -4.94
C GLU A 202 -28.66 11.18 -4.84
N GLY A 203 -28.24 10.37 -5.81
CA GLY A 203 -28.78 9.02 -6.07
C GLY A 203 -28.71 8.00 -4.93
N LEU A 204 -27.90 8.20 -3.90
CA LEU A 204 -27.79 7.29 -2.75
C LEU A 204 -27.60 8.01 -1.41
N ALA A 205 -28.18 9.19 -1.21
CA ALA A 205 -28.28 9.79 0.14
C ALA A 205 -29.01 8.87 1.15
N LEU A 206 -29.80 7.90 0.64
CA LEU A 206 -30.43 6.84 1.43
C LEU A 206 -29.43 5.78 1.94
N VAL A 207 -28.30 5.58 1.27
CA VAL A 207 -27.33 4.52 1.61
C VAL A 207 -26.04 5.09 2.20
N LEU A 208 -25.61 6.28 1.78
CA LEU A 208 -24.37 6.92 2.24
C LEU A 208 -24.68 8.26 2.93
N GLU A 209 -24.07 8.49 4.09
CA GLU A 209 -24.33 9.70 4.92
C GLU A 209 -23.64 10.99 4.44
N PHE A 210 -23.11 11.04 3.22
CA PHE A 210 -22.45 12.24 2.73
C PHE A 210 -23.49 13.31 2.33
N ARG A 211 -23.43 14.46 2.99
CA ARG A 211 -24.26 15.63 2.66
C ARG A 211 -23.41 16.68 1.96
N PHE A 212 -23.38 16.65 0.64
CA PHE A 212 -22.85 17.77 -0.13
C PHE A 212 -23.85 18.93 -0.03
N GLY A 213 -23.62 19.85 0.89
CA GLY A 213 -24.57 20.93 1.22
C GLY A 213 -24.81 21.97 0.11
N VAL A 214 -24.14 21.84 -1.04
CA VAL A 214 -24.21 22.77 -2.18
C VAL A 214 -24.69 22.02 -3.41
N GLN A 215 -25.63 22.62 -4.16
CA GLN A 215 -25.98 22.13 -5.49
C GLN A 215 -24.70 22.12 -6.34
N PHE A 216 -24.15 20.94 -6.61
CA PHE A 216 -22.94 20.83 -7.41
C PHE A 216 -23.17 21.47 -8.79
N ASP A 217 -22.33 22.43 -9.19
CA ASP A 217 -22.20 22.77 -10.61
C ASP A 217 -21.76 21.54 -11.39
N GLY A 218 -22.29 21.37 -12.61
CA GLY A 218 -22.01 20.20 -13.45
C GLY A 218 -20.51 19.93 -13.66
N PHE A 219 -19.68 20.98 -13.69
CA PHE A 219 -18.22 20.87 -13.80
C PHE A 219 -17.59 20.14 -12.61
N TRP A 220 -17.90 20.56 -11.38
CA TRP A 220 -17.35 19.94 -10.17
C TRP A 220 -17.82 18.50 -10.01
N ARG A 221 -19.03 18.16 -10.50
CA ARG A 221 -19.51 16.76 -10.54
C ARG A 221 -18.61 15.87 -11.37
N VAL A 222 -18.33 16.30 -12.60
CA VAL A 222 -17.47 15.56 -13.53
C VAL A 222 -16.05 15.46 -12.97
N PHE A 223 -15.55 16.51 -12.31
CA PHE A 223 -14.24 16.50 -11.67
C PHE A 223 -14.13 15.46 -10.55
N VAL A 224 -15.08 15.43 -9.61
CA VAL A 224 -15.09 14.43 -8.53
C VAL A 224 -15.25 13.01 -9.09
N ALA A 225 -16.13 12.81 -10.07
CA ALA A 225 -16.30 11.53 -10.73
C ALA A 225 -15.01 11.06 -11.42
N ALA A 226 -14.28 11.97 -12.08
CA ALA A 226 -12.97 11.67 -12.69
C ALA A 226 -11.95 11.24 -11.63
N LEU A 227 -11.89 11.91 -10.48
CA LEU A 227 -11.01 11.50 -9.36
C LEU A 227 -11.39 10.13 -8.82
N MET A 228 -12.67 9.83 -8.64
CA MET A 228 -13.14 8.51 -8.21
C MET A 228 -12.74 7.39 -9.18
N GLY A 229 -12.89 7.64 -10.48
CA GLY A 229 -12.47 6.72 -11.55
C GLY A 229 -10.96 6.51 -11.57
N CYS A 230 -10.18 7.58 -11.48
CA CYS A 230 -8.72 7.50 -11.41
C CYS A 230 -8.25 6.70 -10.20
N LEU A 231 -8.79 6.95 -9.00
CA LEU A 231 -8.45 6.20 -7.79
C LEU A 231 -8.83 4.72 -7.91
N SER A 232 -10.00 4.42 -8.47
CA SER A 232 -10.46 3.04 -8.71
C SER A 232 -9.49 2.28 -9.63
N GLY A 233 -9.09 2.90 -10.74
CA GLY A 233 -8.14 2.29 -11.66
C GLY A 233 -6.75 2.10 -11.04
N PHE A 234 -6.22 3.15 -10.41
CA PHE A 234 -4.85 3.15 -9.90
C PHE A 234 -4.65 2.27 -8.66
N LEU A 235 -5.66 2.13 -7.80
CA LEU A 235 -5.56 1.34 -6.57
C LEU A 235 -5.79 -0.17 -6.79
N PHE A 236 -6.35 -0.58 -7.93
CA PHE A 236 -6.62 -2.00 -8.20
C PHE A 236 -5.36 -2.88 -8.19
N ILE A 237 -4.30 -2.48 -8.89
CA ILE A 237 -3.05 -3.26 -8.96
C ILE A 237 -2.32 -3.32 -7.61
N PRO A 238 -2.16 -2.20 -6.87
CA PRO A 238 -1.70 -2.24 -5.49
C PRO A 238 -2.52 -3.16 -4.58
N ALA A 239 -3.85 -3.09 -4.65
CA ALA A 239 -4.73 -3.90 -3.83
C ALA A 239 -4.62 -5.40 -4.18
N SER A 240 -4.48 -5.74 -5.46
CA SER A 240 -4.29 -7.13 -5.90
C SER A 240 -2.99 -7.74 -5.40
N ARG A 241 -1.90 -6.97 -5.40
CA ARG A 241 -0.62 -7.38 -4.85
C ARG A 241 -0.67 -7.52 -3.33
N SER A 242 -1.33 -6.58 -2.64
CA SER A 242 -1.47 -6.65 -1.19
C SER A 242 -2.31 -7.85 -0.77
N ALA A 243 -3.41 -8.15 -1.49
CA ALA A 243 -4.21 -9.34 -1.25
C ALA A 243 -3.42 -10.64 -1.42
N ARG A 244 -2.55 -10.74 -2.44
CA ARG A 244 -1.63 -11.87 -2.61
C ARG A 244 -0.63 -12.00 -1.45
N CYS A 245 -0.06 -10.88 -1.02
CA CYS A 245 0.86 -10.84 0.11
C CYS A 245 0.18 -11.28 1.42
N PHE A 246 -1.06 -10.83 1.64
CA PHE A 246 -1.89 -11.26 2.76
C PHE A 246 -2.18 -12.76 2.70
N TRP A 247 -2.59 -13.28 1.54
CA TRP A 247 -2.89 -14.70 1.32
C TRP A 247 -1.67 -15.58 1.66
N LEU A 248 -0.48 -15.17 1.20
CA LEU A 248 0.77 -15.86 1.48
C LEU A 248 1.18 -15.76 2.96
N GLY A 249 1.07 -14.57 3.55
CA GLY A 249 1.52 -14.31 4.91
C GLY A 249 0.65 -14.93 6.00
N THR A 250 -0.63 -15.18 5.70
CA THR A 250 -1.57 -15.83 6.61
C THR A 250 -1.63 -17.37 6.45
N ASP A 251 -0.72 -17.94 5.64
CA ASP A 251 -0.60 -19.38 5.34
C ASP A 251 -1.94 -20.05 4.99
N GLN A 252 -2.79 -19.37 4.22
CA GLN A 252 -4.03 -19.96 3.72
C GLN A 252 -3.78 -21.11 2.73
N ILE A 253 -2.55 -21.23 2.22
CA ILE A 253 -2.09 -22.32 1.37
C ILE A 253 -1.96 -23.64 2.17
N ARG A 254 -1.90 -23.59 3.52
CA ARG A 254 -1.75 -24.76 4.41
C ARG A 254 -0.49 -25.58 4.11
N CYS A 255 0.49 -25.02 3.41
CA CYS A 255 1.72 -25.73 3.10
C CYS A 255 2.69 -25.78 4.28
N ASN A 256 2.43 -25.03 5.37
CA ASN A 256 3.25 -24.95 6.58
C ASN A 256 4.76 -24.92 6.27
N LEU A 257 5.12 -24.15 5.24
CA LEU A 257 6.48 -23.97 4.78
C LEU A 257 7.17 -23.06 5.77
N SER A 258 7.95 -23.63 6.70
CA SER A 258 8.70 -22.89 7.72
C SER A 258 9.58 -21.76 7.14
N MET A 259 9.95 -21.86 5.87
CA MET A 259 10.73 -20.86 5.15
C MET A 259 9.92 -19.60 4.76
N ILE A 260 8.61 -19.73 4.61
CA ILE A 260 7.69 -18.66 4.15
C ILE A 260 6.83 -18.13 5.31
N THR A 261 6.58 -18.96 6.34
CA THR A 261 5.69 -18.62 7.45
C THR A 261 6.09 -17.30 8.10
N CYS A 262 5.12 -16.38 8.18
CA CYS A 262 5.23 -15.20 9.03
C CYS A 262 5.26 -15.61 10.51
N GLY A 263 5.99 -14.86 11.33
CA GLY A 263 5.84 -14.94 12.78
C GLY A 263 4.39 -14.59 13.18
N ARG A 264 3.92 -15.12 14.32
CA ARG A 264 2.55 -14.89 14.82
C ARG A 264 2.17 -13.41 14.90
N PHE A 265 3.12 -12.56 15.31
CA PHE A 265 2.92 -11.11 15.41
C PHE A 265 2.68 -10.45 14.03
N THR A 266 3.49 -10.79 13.04
CA THR A 266 3.35 -10.30 11.66
C THR A 266 2.01 -10.74 11.07
N CYS A 267 1.62 -11.98 11.31
CA CYS A 267 0.33 -12.52 10.88
C CYS A 267 -0.85 -11.76 11.54
N ALA A 268 -0.75 -11.49 12.85
CA ALA A 268 -1.75 -10.70 13.56
C ALA A 268 -1.89 -9.28 12.98
N ILE A 269 -0.78 -8.60 12.66
CA ILE A 269 -0.83 -7.26 12.01
C ILE A 269 -1.58 -7.32 10.68
N LEU A 270 -1.30 -8.33 9.84
CA LEU A 270 -1.99 -8.47 8.55
C LEU A 270 -3.50 -8.66 8.74
N TYR A 271 -3.93 -9.51 9.67
CA TYR A 271 -5.34 -9.71 9.98
C TYR A 271 -6.01 -8.46 10.54
N VAL A 272 -5.41 -7.81 11.54
CA VAL A 272 -5.98 -6.59 12.14
C VAL A 272 -6.07 -5.49 11.09
N ASN A 273 -5.07 -5.35 10.22
CA ASN A 273 -5.10 -4.38 9.13
C ASN A 273 -6.27 -4.62 8.17
N GLN A 274 -6.44 -5.86 7.70
CA GLN A 274 -7.53 -6.18 6.79
C GLN A 274 -8.91 -5.98 7.44
N MET A 275 -9.07 -6.42 8.69
CA MET A 275 -10.33 -6.27 9.44
C MET A 275 -10.65 -4.80 9.69
N LEU A 276 -9.67 -3.99 10.07
CA LEU A 276 -9.86 -2.56 10.31
C LEU A 276 -10.26 -1.84 9.02
N VAL A 277 -9.62 -2.12 7.89
CA VAL A 277 -9.97 -1.47 6.61
C VAL A 277 -11.38 -1.83 6.15
N ILE A 278 -11.79 -3.10 6.29
CA ILE A 278 -13.17 -3.51 6.02
C ILE A 278 -14.13 -2.78 6.97
N PHE A 279 -13.84 -2.76 8.27
CA PHE A 279 -14.67 -2.09 9.26
C PHE A 279 -14.84 -0.60 8.94
N VAL A 280 -13.75 0.12 8.65
CA VAL A 280 -13.76 1.54 8.30
C VAL A 280 -14.56 1.79 7.01
N ALA A 281 -14.41 0.95 5.99
CA ALA A 281 -15.15 1.08 4.74
C ALA A 281 -16.68 1.01 4.97
N LEU A 282 -17.13 0.20 5.94
CA LEU A 282 -18.54 -0.01 6.26
C LEU A 282 -19.14 1.11 7.14
N LEU A 283 -18.33 1.90 7.86
CA LEU A 283 -18.82 2.92 8.80
C LEU A 283 -19.63 4.06 8.16
N TRP A 284 -19.53 4.28 6.84
CA TRP A 284 -20.29 5.31 6.10
C TRP A 284 -21.55 4.79 5.43
N ILE A 285 -21.78 3.47 5.49
CA ILE A 285 -22.99 2.84 4.98
C ILE A 285 -24.08 3.00 6.06
N THR A 286 -25.10 3.80 5.78
CA THR A 286 -26.20 4.16 6.70
C THR A 286 -26.74 2.99 7.56
N PRO A 287 -27.16 1.82 7.02
CA PRO A 287 -27.69 0.76 7.88
C PRO A 287 -26.67 0.19 8.86
N LEU A 288 -25.37 0.23 8.54
CA LEU A 288 -24.31 -0.24 9.44
C LEU A 288 -23.87 0.85 10.41
N ALA A 289 -23.94 2.11 9.99
CA ALA A 289 -23.66 3.26 10.81
C ALA A 289 -24.72 3.45 11.91
N GLU A 290 -26.00 3.26 11.57
CA GLU A 290 -27.12 3.41 12.51
C GLU A 290 -27.06 2.45 13.70
N ILE A 291 -26.39 1.29 13.55
CA ILE A 291 -26.14 0.33 14.64
C ILE A 291 -25.32 0.96 15.77
N PHE A 292 -24.44 1.92 15.44
CA PHE A 292 -23.53 2.56 16.39
C PHE A 292 -24.05 3.90 16.93
N VAL A 293 -25.11 4.46 16.35
CA VAL A 293 -25.62 5.77 16.74
C VAL A 293 -26.79 5.61 17.71
N ASN A 294 -26.69 6.25 18.88
CA ASN A 294 -27.75 6.24 19.85
C ASN A 294 -28.89 7.17 19.42
N LYS A 295 -30.02 6.58 19.01
CA LYS A 295 -31.31 7.28 18.82
C LYS A 295 -31.99 7.52 20.16
N GLY A 296 -31.26 8.12 21.11
CA GLY A 296 -31.79 8.54 22.40
C GLY A 296 -32.76 9.70 22.17
N ASN A 297 -34.05 9.46 22.39
CA ASN A 297 -35.21 10.36 22.27
C ASN A 297 -35.84 10.49 20.87
N GLY A 298 -36.35 9.37 20.35
CA GLY A 298 -37.43 9.34 19.36
C GLY A 298 -38.69 8.70 19.95
N VAL A 299 -39.72 9.52 20.15
CA VAL A 299 -41.04 9.20 20.71
C VAL A 299 -41.66 7.92 20.11
N ALA A 300 -42.09 7.02 21.00
CA ALA A 300 -43.12 6.00 20.86
C ALA A 300 -43.66 5.74 19.43
N LYS A 301 -43.06 4.79 18.71
CA LYS A 301 -43.78 3.98 17.71
C LYS A 301 -43.48 2.49 17.91
N SER A 302 -44.35 1.88 18.71
CA SER A 302 -44.88 0.52 18.55
C SER A 302 -43.93 -0.57 18.01
N GLY A 303 -43.51 -1.46 18.91
CA GLY A 303 -43.73 -2.90 18.71
C GLY A 303 -42.69 -3.73 17.94
N PHE A 304 -41.50 -3.22 17.64
CA PHE A 304 -40.39 -4.06 17.14
C PHE A 304 -39.32 -4.28 18.22
N GLY A 305 -38.78 -5.51 18.25
CA GLY A 305 -38.33 -6.22 19.46
C GLY A 305 -37.20 -5.58 20.28
N ASN A 306 -37.14 -5.97 21.56
CA ASN A 306 -36.20 -5.52 22.59
C ASN A 306 -34.71 -5.50 22.18
N ALA A 307 -34.30 -6.28 21.18
CA ALA A 307 -32.93 -6.31 20.68
C ALA A 307 -32.49 -4.98 20.04
N GLU A 308 -33.35 -4.32 19.25
CA GLU A 308 -33.02 -3.03 18.62
C GLU A 308 -32.88 -1.91 19.65
N LYS A 309 -33.68 -1.96 20.72
CA LYS A 309 -33.62 -1.00 21.84
C LYS A 309 -32.33 -1.13 22.65
N LEU A 310 -31.78 -2.34 22.80
CA LEU A 310 -30.52 -2.58 23.49
C LEU A 310 -29.32 -2.09 22.68
N VAL A 311 -29.31 -2.35 21.37
CA VAL A 311 -28.21 -1.93 20.48
C VAL A 311 -28.17 -0.41 20.33
N GLY A 312 -29.33 0.24 20.16
CA GLY A 312 -29.41 1.70 20.08
C GLY A 312 -28.94 2.42 21.35
N ASN A 313 -29.23 1.88 22.54
CA ASN A 313 -28.88 2.54 23.80
C ASN A 313 -27.36 2.56 24.12
N VAL A 314 -26.56 1.69 23.50
CA VAL A 314 -25.09 1.61 23.70
C VAL A 314 -24.33 2.48 22.69
N GLY A 315 -25.03 3.10 21.74
CA GLY A 315 -24.41 3.89 20.68
C GLY A 315 -23.76 5.20 21.14
N PHE A 316 -22.89 5.73 20.30
CA PHE A 316 -22.29 7.05 20.44
C PHE A 316 -23.32 8.16 20.18
N LEU A 317 -23.08 9.34 20.74
CA LEU A 317 -23.75 10.55 20.27
C LEU A 317 -23.34 10.85 18.82
N PRO A 318 -24.19 11.46 17.99
CA PRO A 318 -23.86 11.75 16.59
C PRO A 318 -22.55 12.54 16.38
N SER A 319 -22.22 13.46 17.29
CA SER A 319 -20.96 14.21 17.29
C SER A 319 -19.74 13.33 17.56
N ASP A 320 -19.85 12.45 18.54
CA ASP A 320 -18.79 11.55 18.97
C ASP A 320 -18.54 10.48 17.91
N PHE A 321 -19.60 10.03 17.24
CA PHE A 321 -19.52 9.11 16.12
C PHE A 321 -18.80 9.71 14.91
N GLY A 322 -19.04 10.98 14.59
CA GLY A 322 -18.29 11.71 13.57
C GLY A 322 -16.79 11.77 13.88
N SER A 323 -16.44 12.03 15.14
CA SER A 323 -15.04 12.01 15.60
C SER A 323 -14.45 10.60 15.55
N PHE A 324 -15.19 9.59 15.99
CA PHE A 324 -14.79 8.18 15.96
C PHE A 324 -14.47 7.72 14.53
N ARG A 325 -15.32 8.05 13.55
CA ARG A 325 -15.07 7.75 12.13
C ARG A 325 -13.74 8.31 11.63
N LYS A 326 -13.42 9.56 11.97
CA LYS A 326 -12.14 10.19 11.61
C LYS A 326 -10.96 9.47 12.25
N TRP A 327 -11.08 9.10 13.54
CA TRP A 327 -10.06 8.31 14.24
C TRP A 327 -9.87 6.92 13.64
N CYS A 328 -10.94 6.25 13.23
CA CYS A 328 -10.86 4.98 12.52
C CYS A 328 -10.15 5.11 11.17
N LEU A 329 -10.45 6.15 10.39
CA LEU A 329 -9.72 6.43 9.13
C LEU A 329 -8.23 6.67 9.39
N LEU A 330 -7.89 7.51 10.36
CA LEU A 330 -6.52 7.77 10.78
C LEU A 330 -5.81 6.46 11.19
N GLY A 331 -6.45 5.69 12.07
CA GLY A 331 -5.95 4.40 12.54
C GLY A 331 -5.74 3.40 11.41
N SER A 332 -6.64 3.37 10.43
CA SER A 332 -6.51 2.49 9.25
C SER A 332 -5.33 2.89 8.37
N GLY A 333 -5.10 4.18 8.13
CA GLY A 333 -3.95 4.67 7.37
C GLY A 333 -2.62 4.36 8.08
N LEU A 334 -2.56 4.61 9.39
CA LEU A 334 -1.37 4.32 10.20
C LEU A 334 -1.09 2.81 10.27
N LEU A 335 -2.12 1.98 10.45
CA LEU A 335 -1.96 0.54 10.52
C LEU A 335 -1.49 -0.06 9.19
N GLN A 336 -1.94 0.48 8.06
CA GLN A 336 -1.43 0.10 6.73
C GLN A 336 0.06 0.44 6.57
N ILE A 337 0.52 1.57 7.10
CA ILE A 337 1.96 1.91 7.13
C ILE A 337 2.74 0.91 8.00
N VAL A 338 2.20 0.51 9.16
CA VAL A 338 2.82 -0.53 10.01
C VAL A 338 2.84 -1.89 9.29
N ALA A 339 1.79 -2.22 8.56
CA ALA A 339 1.66 -3.45 7.78
C ALA A 339 2.51 -3.46 6.48
N LEU A 340 3.10 -2.32 6.10
CA LEU A 340 3.91 -2.19 4.88
C LEU A 340 5.10 -3.16 4.88
N ARG A 341 5.87 -3.22 5.97
CA ARG A 341 7.05 -4.10 6.07
C ARG A 341 6.70 -5.59 6.00
N PRO A 342 5.69 -6.10 6.76
CA PRO A 342 5.13 -7.43 6.55
C PRO A 342 4.75 -7.73 5.10
N ASN A 343 4.00 -6.84 4.45
CA ASN A 343 3.55 -7.02 3.07
C ASN A 343 4.73 -7.09 2.09
N LEU A 344 5.76 -6.25 2.27
CA LEU A 344 6.96 -6.26 1.44
C LEU A 344 7.77 -7.55 1.61
N GLN A 345 7.89 -8.07 2.82
CA GLN A 345 8.54 -9.36 3.04
C GLN A 345 7.75 -10.49 2.36
N MET A 346 6.42 -10.45 2.41
CA MET A 346 5.58 -11.45 1.74
C MET A 346 5.68 -11.35 0.21
N TYR A 347 5.77 -10.14 -0.33
CA TYR A 347 6.04 -9.95 -1.76
C TYR A 347 7.35 -10.63 -2.19
N LEU A 348 8.43 -10.46 -1.42
CA LEU A 348 9.70 -11.14 -1.70
C LEU A 348 9.61 -12.66 -1.53
N ASN A 349 8.83 -13.13 -0.55
CA ASN A 349 8.58 -14.55 -0.33
C ASN A 349 7.72 -15.19 -1.44
N GLU A 350 6.96 -14.42 -2.22
CA GLU A 350 6.22 -14.95 -3.39
C GLU A 350 7.19 -15.54 -4.43
N ALA A 351 8.36 -14.90 -4.61
CA ALA A 351 9.40 -15.44 -5.48
C ALA A 351 10.00 -16.74 -4.91
N LEU A 352 10.20 -16.80 -3.60
CA LEU A 352 10.65 -18.02 -2.93
C LEU A 352 9.64 -19.17 -3.08
N LEU A 353 8.35 -18.89 -2.92
CA LEU A 353 7.29 -19.89 -3.13
C LEU A 353 7.35 -20.44 -4.55
N SER A 354 7.54 -19.57 -5.55
CA SER A 354 7.62 -20.00 -6.95
C SER A 354 8.85 -20.86 -7.25
N TRP A 355 9.97 -20.59 -6.57
CA TRP A 355 11.15 -21.44 -6.63
C TRP A 355 10.85 -22.80 -5.99
N TYR A 356 10.26 -22.83 -4.80
CA TYR A 356 9.91 -24.08 -4.10
C TYR A 356 8.93 -24.94 -4.90
N GLN A 357 7.86 -24.34 -5.42
CA GLN A 357 6.87 -25.04 -6.24
C GLN A 357 7.53 -25.64 -7.49
N ARG A 358 8.41 -24.92 -8.17
CA ARG A 358 9.07 -25.42 -9.39
C ARG A 358 10.15 -26.46 -9.12
N LEU A 359 10.83 -26.37 -7.98
CA LEU A 359 11.76 -27.39 -7.53
C LEU A 359 11.08 -28.75 -7.38
N HIS A 360 9.81 -28.76 -6.96
CA HIS A 360 9.03 -29.97 -6.69
C HIS A 360 7.94 -30.29 -7.73
N ALA A 361 7.68 -29.42 -8.72
CA ALA A 361 6.61 -29.60 -9.71
C ALA A 361 6.91 -30.71 -10.73
N SER A 362 8.19 -30.95 -11.03
CA SER A 362 8.61 -31.86 -12.09
C SER A 362 9.93 -32.54 -11.74
N LYS A 363 10.20 -33.67 -12.41
CA LYS A 363 11.46 -34.41 -12.26
C LYS A 363 12.68 -33.62 -12.77
N VAL A 364 12.47 -32.75 -13.75
CA VAL A 364 13.46 -31.77 -14.23
C VAL A 364 12.90 -30.39 -13.91
N PRO A 365 13.43 -29.69 -12.90
CA PRO A 365 12.88 -28.40 -12.48
C PRO A 365 13.34 -27.26 -13.41
N ASP A 366 12.39 -26.44 -13.83
CA ASP A 366 12.66 -25.21 -14.60
C ASP A 366 13.14 -24.08 -13.68
N LEU A 367 14.40 -24.14 -13.26
CA LEU A 367 14.99 -23.15 -12.34
C LEU A 367 15.19 -21.77 -12.99
N ASP A 368 15.33 -21.68 -14.32
CA ASP A 368 15.55 -20.41 -15.03
C ASP A 368 14.38 -19.43 -14.86
N TYR A 369 13.14 -19.93 -14.90
CA TYR A 369 11.97 -19.09 -14.62
C TYR A 369 11.97 -18.58 -13.18
N SER A 370 12.30 -19.45 -12.21
CA SER A 370 12.34 -19.06 -10.80
C SER A 370 13.43 -18.02 -10.54
N ARG A 371 14.58 -18.15 -11.20
CA ARG A 371 15.68 -17.17 -11.19
C ARG A 371 15.20 -15.84 -11.75
N ALA A 372 14.58 -15.85 -12.94
CA ALA A 372 14.04 -14.65 -13.56
C ALA A 372 12.98 -13.98 -12.66
N LYS A 373 12.11 -14.76 -12.01
CA LYS A 373 11.08 -14.25 -11.10
C LYS A 373 11.70 -13.64 -9.84
N MET A 374 12.68 -14.28 -9.21
CA MET A 374 13.43 -13.72 -8.08
C MET A 374 14.13 -12.41 -8.44
N PHE A 375 14.80 -12.37 -9.60
CA PHE A 375 15.43 -11.15 -10.10
C PHE A 375 14.39 -10.03 -10.29
N LEU A 376 13.23 -10.34 -10.90
CA LEU A 376 12.17 -9.36 -11.14
C LEU A 376 11.59 -8.78 -9.83
N HIS A 377 11.34 -9.63 -8.83
CA HIS A 377 10.82 -9.18 -7.52
C HIS A 377 11.82 -8.27 -6.82
N ASN A 378 13.12 -8.60 -6.91
CA ASN A 378 14.18 -7.80 -6.33
C ASN A 378 14.36 -6.47 -7.09
N HIS A 379 14.34 -6.51 -8.42
CA HIS A 379 14.52 -5.32 -9.27
C HIS A 379 13.38 -4.31 -9.10
N TYR A 380 12.13 -4.76 -9.01
CA TYR A 380 10.94 -3.91 -8.86
C TYR A 380 10.50 -3.69 -7.41
N LEU A 381 11.34 -3.96 -6.42
CA LEU A 381 10.98 -3.83 -5.01
C LEU A 381 10.47 -2.41 -4.66
N CYS A 382 11.20 -1.35 -5.00
CA CYS A 382 10.80 0.02 -4.68
C CYS A 382 9.51 0.46 -5.39
N LEU A 383 9.21 -0.10 -6.57
CA LEU A 383 7.92 0.09 -7.23
C LEU A 383 6.79 -0.48 -6.38
N VAL A 384 6.97 -1.66 -5.78
CA VAL A 384 5.96 -2.27 -4.89
C VAL A 384 5.83 -1.51 -3.59
N VAL A 385 6.94 -0.97 -3.06
CA VAL A 385 6.91 -0.08 -1.89
C VAL A 385 6.02 1.13 -2.16
N LEU A 386 6.19 1.80 -3.31
CA LEU A 386 5.34 2.91 -3.72
C LEU A 386 3.86 2.50 -3.81
N GLN A 387 3.56 1.32 -4.35
CA GLN A 387 2.19 0.83 -4.46
C GLN A 387 1.54 0.55 -3.10
N PHE A 388 2.28 0.01 -2.14
CA PHE A 388 1.74 -0.27 -0.81
C PHE A 388 1.69 0.98 0.08
N LEU A 389 2.58 1.95 -0.12
CA LEU A 389 2.60 3.21 0.63
C LEU A 389 1.60 4.25 0.07
N GLY A 390 1.28 4.20 -1.22
CA GLY A 390 0.35 5.14 -1.86
C GLY A 390 -1.04 5.23 -1.22
N PRO A 391 -1.78 4.12 -1.08
CA PRO A 391 -3.12 4.12 -0.49
C PRO A 391 -3.19 4.75 0.91
N PRO A 392 -2.37 4.35 1.90
CA PRO A 392 -2.45 4.96 3.23
C PRO A 392 -2.05 6.43 3.22
N VAL A 393 -1.07 6.82 2.40
CA VAL A 393 -0.67 8.22 2.29
C VAL A 393 -1.81 9.06 1.68
N LEU A 394 -2.47 8.59 0.63
CA LEU A 394 -3.62 9.28 0.04
C LEU A 394 -4.73 9.47 1.08
N VAL A 395 -5.08 8.41 1.84
CA VAL A 395 -6.10 8.47 2.89
C VAL A 395 -5.72 9.51 3.96
N LEU A 396 -4.47 9.51 4.43
CA LEU A 396 -4.01 10.45 5.46
C LEU A 396 -3.95 11.90 4.95
N LEU A 397 -3.54 12.11 3.70
CA LEU A 397 -3.50 13.45 3.09
C LEU A 397 -4.91 14.01 2.90
N PHE A 398 -5.83 13.22 2.36
CA PHE A 398 -7.23 13.62 2.20
C PHE A 398 -7.91 13.86 3.56
N LEU A 399 -7.65 13.00 4.55
CA LEU A 399 -8.16 13.19 5.90
C LEU A 399 -7.61 14.47 6.52
N GLY A 400 -6.30 14.74 6.39
CA GLY A 400 -5.70 15.96 6.93
C GLY A 400 -6.19 17.23 6.24
N LEU A 401 -6.39 17.21 4.92
CA LEU A 401 -7.04 18.31 4.19
C LEU A 401 -8.47 18.58 4.68
N SER A 402 -9.22 17.53 5.04
CA SER A 402 -10.57 17.69 5.59
C SER A 402 -10.63 18.28 7.01
N GLN A 403 -9.49 18.35 7.73
CA GLN A 403 -9.45 18.94 9.08
C GLN A 403 -9.12 20.43 9.10
N ILE A 404 -8.83 21.05 7.95
CA ILE A 404 -8.55 22.49 7.91
C ILE A 404 -9.86 23.25 8.25
N ASP A 405 -9.75 24.31 9.06
CA ASP A 405 -10.90 25.04 9.60
C ASP A 405 -11.60 25.96 8.57
N ASP A 406 -12.93 26.08 8.70
CA ASP A 406 -13.82 26.86 7.83
C ASP A 406 -13.64 28.38 7.98
N GLY A 407 -12.96 28.85 9.03
CA GLY A 407 -12.78 30.28 9.32
C GLY A 407 -11.92 31.03 8.29
N VAL A 408 -11.21 30.32 7.42
CA VAL A 408 -10.34 30.93 6.40
C VAL A 408 -11.12 31.12 5.10
N SER A 409 -11.89 32.22 5.03
CA SER A 409 -12.49 32.63 3.76
C SER A 409 -11.40 33.08 2.78
N PHE A 410 -11.56 32.77 1.48
CA PHE A 410 -10.75 33.34 0.40
C PHE A 410 -11.02 34.84 0.19
N GLY A 411 -11.65 35.53 1.14
CA GLY A 411 -12.29 36.84 1.01
C GLY A 411 -11.42 37.98 0.44
N ASN A 412 -10.10 37.79 0.34
CA ASN A 412 -9.22 38.77 -0.30
C ASN A 412 -9.09 38.60 -1.83
N PHE A 413 -9.63 37.55 -2.44
CA PHE A 413 -9.59 37.34 -3.89
C PHE A 413 -10.99 37.13 -4.48
N ALA A 414 -11.64 38.23 -4.88
CA ALA A 414 -12.91 38.19 -5.60
C ALA A 414 -12.86 37.26 -6.83
N MET A 415 -11.76 37.25 -7.58
CA MET A 415 -11.59 36.40 -8.77
C MET A 415 -11.60 34.88 -8.46
N LEU A 416 -11.10 34.48 -7.29
CA LEU A 416 -11.07 33.07 -6.88
C LEU A 416 -12.39 32.64 -6.22
N ASN A 417 -13.07 33.56 -5.54
CA ASN A 417 -14.31 33.28 -4.84
C ASN A 417 -15.48 32.97 -5.80
N ASP A 418 -15.47 33.55 -7.00
CA ASP A 418 -16.49 33.27 -8.03
C ASP A 418 -16.25 31.93 -8.76
N LEU A 419 -15.00 31.46 -8.84
CA LEU A 419 -14.61 30.24 -9.56
C LEU A 419 -14.53 28.99 -8.67
N LEU A 420 -14.19 29.16 -7.40
CA LEU A 420 -13.99 28.06 -6.46
C LEU A 420 -15.18 27.97 -5.49
N PRO A 421 -15.78 26.78 -5.32
CA PRO A 421 -16.77 26.58 -4.29
C PRO A 421 -16.15 26.84 -2.90
N GLY A 422 -16.99 27.19 -1.93
CA GLY A 422 -16.54 27.49 -0.57
C GLY A 422 -15.69 26.38 0.05
N PHE A 423 -14.85 26.73 1.03
CA PHE A 423 -13.91 25.81 1.69
C PHE A 423 -14.57 24.53 2.22
N ALA A 424 -15.81 24.64 2.70
CA ALA A 424 -16.63 23.52 3.15
C ALA A 424 -16.82 22.43 2.08
N PHE A 425 -16.92 22.79 0.79
CA PHE A 425 -17.05 21.82 -0.30
C PHE A 425 -15.78 20.97 -0.45
N PHE A 426 -14.60 21.61 -0.49
CA PHE A 426 -13.34 20.90 -0.62
C PHE A 426 -13.08 19.95 0.54
N LYS A 427 -13.49 20.35 1.75
CA LYS A 427 -13.42 19.54 2.95
C LYS A 427 -14.25 18.26 2.85
N GLU A 428 -15.50 18.37 2.43
CA GLU A 428 -16.38 17.21 2.24
C GLU A 428 -15.88 16.31 1.10
N VAL A 429 -15.41 16.89 -0.02
CA VAL A 429 -14.83 16.11 -1.12
C VAL A 429 -13.56 15.38 -0.67
N ALA A 430 -12.68 16.02 0.08
CA ALA A 430 -11.47 15.37 0.60
C ALA A 430 -11.84 14.22 1.54
N PHE A 431 -12.76 14.44 2.48
CA PHE A 431 -13.23 13.39 3.38
C PHE A 431 -13.86 12.21 2.63
N PHE A 432 -14.70 12.50 1.63
CA PHE A 432 -15.29 11.49 0.76
C PHE A 432 -14.23 10.70 -0.01
N LEU A 433 -13.21 11.36 -0.58
CA LEU A 433 -12.12 10.69 -1.30
C LEU A 433 -11.24 9.84 -0.37
N ALA A 434 -11.03 10.26 0.87
CA ALA A 434 -10.34 9.45 1.88
C ALA A 434 -11.09 8.14 2.14
N TRP A 435 -12.40 8.24 2.39
CA TRP A 435 -13.24 7.06 2.54
C TRP A 435 -13.27 6.22 1.27
N TRP A 436 -13.43 6.82 0.09
CA TRP A 436 -13.46 6.11 -1.19
C TRP A 436 -12.21 5.29 -1.44
N ALA A 437 -11.02 5.83 -1.14
CA ALA A 437 -9.77 5.09 -1.23
C ALA A 437 -9.75 3.88 -0.28
N THR A 438 -10.22 4.02 0.97
CA THR A 438 -10.34 2.88 1.90
C THR A 438 -11.39 1.86 1.47
N PHE A 439 -12.52 2.31 0.93
CA PHE A 439 -13.60 1.47 0.43
C PHE A 439 -13.14 0.64 -0.76
N LEU A 440 -12.51 1.26 -1.75
CA LEU A 440 -11.91 0.55 -2.90
C LEU A 440 -10.87 -0.46 -2.45
N TRP A 441 -10.01 -0.09 -1.50
CA TRP A 441 -9.01 -1.01 -0.96
C TRP A 441 -9.67 -2.22 -0.30
N ALA A 442 -10.68 -2.00 0.55
CA ALA A 442 -11.44 -3.06 1.21
C ALA A 442 -12.14 -3.97 0.18
N LEU A 443 -12.79 -3.38 -0.82
CA LEU A 443 -13.52 -4.11 -1.86
C LEU A 443 -12.58 -4.95 -2.72
N PHE A 444 -11.51 -4.36 -3.27
CA PHE A 444 -10.59 -5.09 -4.14
C PHE A 444 -9.83 -6.17 -3.39
N SER A 445 -9.33 -5.87 -2.18
CA SER A 445 -8.63 -6.88 -1.38
C SER A 445 -9.54 -8.05 -1.02
N SER A 446 -10.78 -7.79 -0.57
CA SER A 446 -11.74 -8.84 -0.21
C SER A 446 -12.18 -9.70 -1.40
N VAL A 447 -12.51 -9.08 -2.55
CA VAL A 447 -12.88 -9.82 -3.78
C VAL A 447 -11.72 -10.71 -4.24
N ILE A 448 -10.50 -10.20 -4.21
CA ILE A 448 -9.33 -10.97 -4.65
C ILE A 448 -9.03 -12.11 -3.68
N LEU A 449 -9.14 -11.89 -2.37
CA LEU A 449 -9.01 -12.96 -1.37
C LEU A 449 -10.08 -14.03 -1.54
N MET A 450 -11.32 -13.63 -1.84
CA MET A 450 -12.41 -14.55 -2.15
C MET A 450 -12.07 -15.41 -3.38
N LEU A 451 -11.55 -14.81 -4.45
CA LEU A 451 -11.14 -15.51 -5.67
C LEU A 451 -9.97 -16.48 -5.47
N HIS A 452 -8.99 -16.13 -4.63
CA HIS A 452 -7.92 -17.05 -4.23
C HIS A 452 -8.48 -18.23 -3.44
N ARG A 453 -9.42 -17.98 -2.52
CA ARG A 453 -10.06 -19.04 -1.71
C ARG A 453 -10.89 -20.01 -2.53
N HIS A 454 -11.54 -19.54 -3.59
CA HIS A 454 -12.26 -20.40 -4.53
C HIS A 454 -11.37 -21.03 -5.60
N CYS A 455 -10.05 -20.90 -5.51
CA CYS A 455 -9.08 -21.43 -6.48
C CYS A 455 -9.32 -20.94 -7.92
N VAL A 456 -9.96 -19.77 -8.09
CA VAL A 456 -10.11 -19.11 -9.40
C VAL A 456 -8.80 -18.42 -9.77
N LEU A 457 -8.10 -17.87 -8.77
CA LEU A 457 -6.77 -17.29 -8.91
C LEU A 457 -5.72 -18.19 -8.26
N TYR A 458 -4.59 -18.36 -8.94
CA TYR A 458 -3.43 -19.11 -8.46
C TYR A 458 -2.23 -18.20 -8.23
N VAL A 459 -1.53 -18.41 -7.12
CA VAL A 459 -0.23 -17.80 -6.85
C VAL A 459 0.84 -18.60 -7.59
N SER A 460 1.01 -18.34 -8.90
CA SER A 460 2.09 -18.92 -9.72
C SER A 460 2.87 -17.83 -10.44
#